data_AF-A0A365TFC8-F1
#
_entry.id   AF-A0A365TFC8-F1
#
_cell.length_a   1.000
_cell.length_b   1.000
_cell.length_c   1.000
_cell.angle_alpha   90.00
_cell.angle_beta   90.00
_cell.angle_gamma   90.00
#
_symmetry.space_group_name_H-M   'P 1'
#
loop_
_entity.id
_entity.type
_entity.pdbx_description
1 polymer ?
#
loop_
_entity_poly.entity_id
_entity_poly.type
_entity_poly.pdbx_seq_one_letter_code
_entity_poly.pdbx_strand_id
1 'polypeptide(L)'
;MDDESPGHSEDTPAPSSTDYSCERTLSPDLLEINHVYSALGHPRRRYLCYTLLEDAEWPLTDLATKVAAWENDIPESAVSEPQHDEAYVSLYHAHVPKLVDEGVITFDEEDETITAAEHAQQVLAALEGIGGSLDSLQEAHAREMNDEE
;
A
#
# COMPACT_ATOMS: atom_id res chain seq x y z
N MET A 1 -40.56 36.26 -40.45
CA MET A 1 -40.20 35.42 -39.29
C MET A 1 -39.48 34.24 -39.86
N ASP A 2 -38.18 34.47 -39.92
CA ASP A 2 -37.08 33.59 -40.22
C ASP A 2 -37.11 32.38 -39.27
N ASP A 3 -36.81 31.19 -39.76
CA ASP A 3 -35.82 30.33 -39.12
C ASP A 3 -35.31 29.27 -40.12
N GLU A 4 -33.98 29.12 -40.13
CA GLU A 4 -33.16 28.30 -41.00
C GLU A 4 -33.33 26.79 -40.74
N SER A 5 -33.29 25.99 -41.82
CA SER A 5 -32.27 24.94 -42.13
C SER A 5 -31.63 24.05 -41.03
N PRO A 6 -30.99 22.90 -41.41
CA PRO A 6 -31.36 21.58 -40.91
C PRO A 6 -30.20 20.76 -40.28
N GLY A 7 -30.51 19.55 -39.81
CA GLY A 7 -29.62 18.37 -39.85
C GLY A 7 -28.39 18.36 -38.94
N HIS A 8 -28.41 17.49 -37.92
CA HIS A 8 -27.19 16.91 -37.37
C HIS A 8 -27.32 15.38 -37.32
N SER A 9 -26.65 14.74 -38.26
CA SER A 9 -26.09 13.40 -38.07
C SER A 9 -24.98 13.54 -37.04
N GLU A 10 -24.94 12.66 -36.05
CA GLU A 10 -23.67 12.08 -35.58
C GLU A 10 -23.94 10.71 -34.97
N ASP A 11 -23.64 9.72 -35.81
CA ASP A 11 -23.33 8.35 -35.47
C ASP A 11 -22.29 8.34 -34.34
N THR A 12 -22.62 7.76 -33.19
CA THR A 12 -21.61 7.37 -32.20
C THR A 12 -21.80 5.88 -31.93
N PRO A 13 -20.87 5.02 -32.38
CA PRO A 13 -20.98 3.59 -32.14
C PRO A 13 -20.72 3.30 -30.65
N ALA A 14 -21.57 2.44 -30.11
CA ALA A 14 -21.34 1.79 -28.82
C ALA A 14 -19.98 1.08 -28.84
N PRO A 15 -19.13 1.20 -27.81
CA PRO A 15 -18.03 0.27 -27.64
C PRO A 15 -18.59 -1.07 -27.15
N SER A 16 -18.94 -1.92 -28.11
CA SER A 16 -18.84 -3.37 -27.92
C SER A 16 -17.36 -3.72 -27.84
N SER A 17 -17.03 -4.66 -26.95
CA SER A 17 -15.71 -5.32 -26.76
C SER A 17 -14.98 -4.88 -25.49
N THR A 18 -15.29 -5.57 -24.39
CA THR A 18 -14.22 -5.97 -23.48
C THR A 18 -14.31 -7.48 -23.32
N ASP A 19 -13.56 -8.14 -24.19
CA ASP A 19 -13.09 -9.51 -23.99
C ASP A 19 -12.39 -9.57 -22.62
N TYR A 20 -13.04 -10.18 -21.62
CA TYR A 20 -12.35 -10.69 -20.45
C TYR A 20 -11.63 -11.99 -20.85
N SER A 21 -10.68 -11.88 -21.76
CA SER A 21 -9.72 -12.95 -22.05
C SER A 21 -8.39 -12.56 -21.43
N CYS A 22 -8.34 -12.62 -20.09
CA CYS A 22 -7.08 -12.55 -19.34
C CYS A 22 -6.50 -13.95 -19.20
N GLU A 23 -6.12 -14.57 -20.32
CA GLU A 23 -5.13 -15.65 -20.30
C GLU A 23 -3.85 -15.10 -20.93
N ARG A 24 -3.32 -14.04 -20.32
CA ARG A 24 -1.92 -13.70 -20.49
C ARG A 24 -1.18 -14.64 -19.55
N THR A 25 -0.44 -15.60 -20.08
CA THR A 25 0.50 -16.40 -19.28
C THR A 25 1.53 -15.41 -18.73
N LEU A 26 1.31 -14.92 -17.51
CA LEU A 26 2.16 -13.95 -16.85
C LEU A 26 3.48 -14.65 -16.53
N SER A 27 4.58 -14.02 -16.91
CA SER A 27 5.94 -14.49 -16.60
C SER A 27 6.08 -14.68 -15.08
N PRO A 28 6.85 -15.67 -14.60
CA PRO A 28 7.08 -15.87 -13.16
C PRO A 28 7.63 -14.61 -12.48
N ASP A 29 8.54 -13.86 -13.12
CA ASP A 29 9.04 -12.58 -12.60
C ASP A 29 7.93 -11.52 -12.42
N LEU A 30 6.89 -11.56 -13.26
CA LEU A 30 5.75 -10.64 -13.20
C LEU A 30 4.77 -11.09 -12.09
N LEU A 31 4.62 -12.39 -11.86
CA LEU A 31 3.88 -12.90 -10.71
C LEU A 31 4.58 -12.50 -9.41
N GLU A 32 5.90 -12.69 -9.31
CA GLU A 32 6.72 -12.23 -8.18
C GLU A 32 6.57 -10.72 -7.93
N ILE A 33 6.59 -9.91 -8.99
CA ILE A 33 6.32 -8.47 -8.90
C ILE A 33 4.87 -8.17 -8.48
N ASN A 34 3.87 -8.94 -8.93
CA ASN A 34 2.48 -8.76 -8.50
C ASN A 34 2.30 -9.08 -7.01
N HIS A 35 2.98 -10.11 -6.49
CA HIS A 35 3.00 -10.42 -5.07
C HIS A 35 3.58 -9.25 -4.26
N VAL A 36 4.69 -8.68 -4.73
CA VAL A 36 5.29 -7.45 -4.18
C VAL A 36 4.29 -6.28 -4.22
N TYR A 37 3.65 -5.99 -5.35
CA TYR A 37 2.66 -4.90 -5.44
C TYR A 37 1.40 -5.16 -4.61
N SER A 38 0.94 -6.40 -4.51
CA SER A 38 -0.20 -6.82 -3.70
C SER A 38 0.10 -6.57 -2.22
N ALA A 39 1.25 -7.03 -1.74
CA ALA A 39 1.74 -6.77 -0.40
C ALA A 39 1.95 -5.28 -0.13
N LEU A 40 2.46 -4.51 -1.09
CA LEU A 40 2.84 -3.10 -0.88
C LEU A 40 1.81 -2.06 -1.30
N GLY A 41 0.68 -2.48 -1.87
CA GLY A 41 -0.33 -1.56 -2.42
C GLY A 41 -1.02 -0.66 -1.37
N HIS A 42 -0.80 -0.88 -0.07
CA HIS A 42 -1.41 -0.08 1.00
C HIS A 42 -0.34 0.60 1.87
N PRO A 43 -0.51 1.88 2.23
CA PRO A 43 0.42 2.62 3.10
C PRO A 43 0.77 1.88 4.39
N ARG A 44 -0.24 1.40 5.13
CA ARG A 44 -0.04 0.62 6.37
C ARG A 44 0.82 -0.63 6.18
N ARG A 45 0.69 -1.35 5.04
CA ARG A 45 1.49 -2.55 4.76
C ARG A 45 2.96 -2.21 4.45
N ARG A 46 3.19 -1.11 3.73
CA ARG A 46 4.56 -0.59 3.51
C ARG A 46 5.20 -0.21 4.84
N TYR A 47 4.45 0.51 5.67
CA TYR A 47 4.93 0.92 7.00
C TYR A 47 5.29 -0.29 7.86
N LEU A 48 4.44 -1.33 7.91
CA LEU A 48 4.75 -2.60 8.59
C LEU A 48 6.06 -3.24 8.10
N CYS A 49 6.27 -3.26 6.77
CA CYS A 49 7.51 -3.80 6.21
C CYS A 49 8.72 -2.97 6.64
N TYR A 50 8.60 -1.62 6.66
CA TYR A 50 9.66 -0.74 7.16
C TYR A 50 9.96 -0.96 8.64
N THR A 51 8.95 -1.13 9.50
CA THR A 51 9.20 -1.41 10.93
C THR A 51 9.89 -2.75 11.15
N LEU A 52 9.61 -3.74 10.28
CA LEU A 52 10.27 -5.06 10.33
C LEU A 52 11.72 -5.04 9.81
N LEU A 53 12.17 -3.97 9.16
CA LEU A 53 13.59 -3.76 8.85
C LEU A 53 14.39 -3.35 10.09
N GLU A 54 13.77 -2.59 11.00
CA GLU A 54 14.41 -2.10 12.22
C GLU A 54 14.61 -3.24 13.22
N ASP A 55 13.55 -4.01 13.47
CA ASP A 55 13.57 -5.20 14.31
C ASP A 55 12.81 -6.34 13.65
N ALA A 56 13.35 -7.56 13.76
CA ALA A 56 12.83 -8.74 13.06
C ALA A 56 11.50 -9.27 13.64
N GLU A 57 11.12 -8.78 14.81
CA GLU A 57 9.96 -9.24 15.59
C GLU A 57 9.30 -8.06 16.28
N TRP A 58 7.98 -7.98 16.19
CA TRP A 58 7.19 -6.94 16.83
C TRP A 58 5.84 -7.48 17.32
N PRO A 59 5.39 -7.12 18.52
CA PRO A 59 4.03 -7.40 18.93
C PRO A 59 3.05 -6.52 18.12
N LEU A 60 1.91 -7.09 17.75
CA LEU A 60 0.89 -6.41 16.95
C LEU A 60 0.39 -5.11 17.63
N THR A 61 0.31 -5.11 18.96
CA THR A 61 -0.13 -3.93 19.73
C THR A 61 0.82 -2.74 19.60
N ASP A 62 2.14 -2.99 19.54
CA ASP A 62 3.12 -1.91 19.38
C ASP A 62 3.11 -1.40 17.95
N LEU A 63 2.93 -2.29 16.97
CA LEU A 63 2.74 -1.90 15.57
C LEU A 63 1.48 -1.09 15.36
N ALA A 64 0.38 -1.41 16.06
CA ALA A 64 -0.82 -0.59 16.05
C ALA A 64 -0.55 0.82 16.59
N THR A 65 0.22 0.94 17.68
CA THR A 65 0.63 2.24 18.22
C THR A 65 1.46 3.02 17.20
N LYS A 66 2.47 2.40 16.60
CA LYS A 66 3.33 3.02 15.60
C LYS A 66 2.56 3.47 14.36
N VAL A 67 1.65 2.63 13.85
CA VAL A 67 0.79 2.96 12.72
C VAL A 67 -0.15 4.12 13.07
N ALA A 68 -0.81 4.08 14.22
CA ALA A 68 -1.69 5.16 14.66
C ALA A 68 -0.92 6.49 14.83
N ALA A 69 0.28 6.44 15.40
CA ALA A 69 1.16 7.59 15.54
C ALA A 69 1.52 8.20 14.18
N TRP A 70 1.96 7.35 13.25
CA TRP A 70 2.35 7.73 11.90
C TRP A 70 1.18 8.34 11.10
N GLU A 71 -0.02 7.78 11.21
CA GLU A 71 -1.18 8.27 10.45
C GLU A 71 -1.75 9.58 10.97
N ASN A 72 -1.63 9.81 12.27
CA ASN A 72 -2.12 11.03 12.91
C ASN A 72 -1.03 12.11 13.02
N ASP A 73 0.19 11.82 12.56
CA ASP A 73 1.38 12.68 12.68
C ASP A 73 1.62 13.16 14.12
N ILE A 74 1.51 12.23 15.06
CA ILE A 74 1.70 12.45 16.50
C ILE A 74 2.79 11.53 17.05
N PRO A 75 3.45 11.88 18.16
CA PRO A 75 4.35 10.94 18.82
C PRO A 75 3.59 9.73 19.36
N GLU A 76 4.24 8.56 19.39
CA GLU A 76 3.67 7.30 19.91
C GLU A 76 3.10 7.45 21.33
N SER A 77 3.72 8.28 22.17
CA SER A 77 3.26 8.56 23.54
C SER A 77 1.98 9.39 23.64
N ALA A 78 1.55 10.02 22.53
CA ALA A 78 0.31 10.80 22.45
C ALA A 78 -0.82 10.05 21.76
N VAL A 79 -0.60 8.80 21.33
CA VAL A 79 -1.64 7.96 20.74
C VAL A 79 -2.70 7.66 21.78
N SER A 80 -3.94 7.97 21.45
CA SER A 80 -5.09 7.63 22.31
C SER A 80 -5.55 6.19 22.08
N GLU A 81 -6.13 5.58 23.12
CA GLU A 81 -6.75 4.24 23.05
C GLU A 81 -7.64 4.03 21.80
N PRO A 82 -8.59 4.93 21.44
CA PRO A 82 -9.41 4.71 20.25
C PRO A 82 -8.62 4.72 18.94
N GLN A 83 -7.55 5.51 18.84
CA GLN A 83 -6.69 5.51 17.65
C GLN A 83 -5.87 4.23 17.53
N HIS A 84 -5.37 3.74 18.68
CA HIS A 84 -4.68 2.46 18.78
C HIS A 84 -5.61 1.31 18.39
N ASP A 85 -6.82 1.24 18.96
CA ASP A 85 -7.81 0.19 18.69
C ASP A 85 -8.19 0.16 17.20
N GLU A 86 -8.41 1.32 16.58
CA GLU A 86 -8.73 1.42 15.16
C GLU A 86 -7.59 0.88 14.27
N ALA A 87 -6.34 1.24 14.59
CA ALA A 87 -5.18 0.72 13.89
C ALA A 87 -5.03 -0.78 14.11
N TYR A 88 -5.16 -1.27 15.35
CA TYR A 88 -5.06 -2.68 15.72
C TYR A 88 -6.07 -3.54 14.95
N VAL A 89 -7.36 -3.18 14.98
CA VAL A 89 -8.44 -3.91 14.30
C VAL A 89 -8.18 -3.98 12.80
N SER A 90 -7.75 -2.87 12.19
CA SER A 90 -7.43 -2.84 10.77
C SER A 90 -6.19 -3.66 10.43
N LEU A 91 -5.16 -3.65 11.27
CA LEU A 91 -3.96 -4.46 11.06
C LEU A 91 -4.33 -5.94 11.12
N TYR A 92 -5.01 -6.35 12.18
CA TYR A 92 -5.41 -7.72 12.45
C TYR A 92 -6.30 -8.30 11.34
N HIS A 93 -7.32 -7.56 10.88
CA HIS A 93 -8.29 -8.10 9.91
C HIS A 93 -7.94 -7.88 8.44
N ALA A 94 -7.18 -6.84 8.09
CA ALA A 94 -6.99 -6.46 6.69
C ALA A 94 -5.53 -6.52 6.22
N HIS A 95 -4.57 -6.17 7.07
CA HIS A 95 -3.18 -6.01 6.64
C HIS A 95 -2.34 -7.25 6.93
N VAL A 96 -2.38 -7.74 8.17
CA VAL A 96 -1.62 -8.91 8.60
C VAL A 96 -1.99 -10.14 7.78
N PRO A 97 -3.28 -10.52 7.63
CA PRO A 97 -3.64 -11.72 6.87
C PRO A 97 -3.13 -11.65 5.43
N LYS A 98 -3.21 -10.46 4.81
CA LYS A 98 -2.75 -10.27 3.44
C LYS A 98 -1.23 -10.36 3.31
N LEU A 99 -0.46 -9.90 4.30
CA LEU A 99 1.00 -10.03 4.28
C LEU A 99 1.46 -11.45 4.59
N VAL A 100 0.70 -12.19 5.40
CA VAL A 100 0.92 -13.63 5.66
C VAL A 100 0.63 -14.46 4.39
N ASP A 101 -0.48 -14.19 3.71
CA ASP A 101 -0.83 -14.88 2.45
C ASP A 101 0.24 -14.72 1.37
N GLU A 102 0.92 -13.57 1.34
CA GLU A 102 1.99 -13.26 0.39
C GLU A 102 3.38 -13.71 0.92
N GLY A 103 3.44 -14.35 2.09
CA GLY A 103 4.65 -14.87 2.74
C GLY A 103 5.69 -13.79 3.08
N VAL A 104 5.23 -12.55 3.29
CA VAL A 104 6.08 -11.40 3.66
C VAL A 104 6.31 -11.38 5.16
N ILE A 105 5.29 -11.75 5.94
CA ILE A 105 5.37 -11.84 7.40
C ILE A 105 4.82 -13.18 7.87
N THR A 106 5.18 -13.56 9.08
CA THR A 106 4.50 -14.62 9.85
C THR A 106 3.81 -13.95 11.03
N PHE A 107 2.61 -14.41 11.38
CA PHE A 107 1.89 -13.97 12.56
C PHE A 107 1.67 -15.13 13.51
N ASP A 108 2.09 -14.97 14.76
CA ASP A 108 1.78 -15.88 15.86
C ASP A 108 0.50 -15.39 16.55
N GLU A 109 -0.57 -16.20 16.49
CA GLU A 109 -1.85 -15.86 17.11
C GLU A 109 -1.85 -16.03 18.64
N GLU A 110 -0.96 -16.85 19.20
CA GLU A 110 -0.87 -17.09 20.65
C GLU A 110 -0.16 -15.93 21.34
N ASP A 111 0.95 -15.47 20.75
CA ASP A 111 1.77 -14.37 21.26
C ASP A 111 1.46 -13.02 20.60
N GLU A 112 0.49 -12.97 19.68
CA GLU A 112 0.10 -11.79 18.86
C GLU A 112 1.30 -11.06 18.24
N THR A 113 2.28 -11.84 17.78
CA THR A 113 3.59 -11.33 17.38
C THR A 113 3.81 -11.51 15.89
N ILE A 114 4.34 -10.48 15.24
CA ILE A 114 4.66 -10.45 13.82
C ILE A 114 6.17 -10.60 13.64
N THR A 115 6.57 -11.51 12.76
CA THR A 115 7.97 -11.72 12.37
C THR A 115 8.13 -11.66 10.86
N ALA A 116 9.34 -11.29 10.41
CA ALA A 116 9.67 -11.33 8.99
C ALA A 116 9.68 -12.78 8.46
N ALA A 117 9.04 -13.02 7.31
CA ALA A 117 9.03 -14.32 6.64
C ALA A 117 10.02 -14.37 5.46
N GLU A 118 10.00 -15.46 4.69
CA GLU A 118 10.97 -15.73 3.62
C GLU A 118 10.97 -14.66 2.51
N HIS A 119 9.81 -14.09 2.17
CA HIS A 119 9.71 -13.09 1.11
C HIS A 119 9.91 -11.65 1.61
N ALA A 120 10.09 -11.44 2.93
CA ALA A 120 10.29 -10.11 3.51
C ALA A 120 11.43 -9.36 2.81
N GLN A 121 12.62 -9.97 2.72
CA GLN A 121 13.78 -9.33 2.09
C GLN A 121 13.57 -9.00 0.62
N GLN A 122 12.84 -9.84 -0.13
CA GLN A 122 12.56 -9.62 -1.54
C GLN A 122 11.62 -8.42 -1.74
N VAL A 123 10.57 -8.34 -0.94
CA VAL A 123 9.61 -7.22 -0.93
C VAL A 123 10.29 -5.92 -0.51
N LEU A 124 11.17 -5.98 0.49
CA LEU A 124 11.95 -4.84 0.97
C LEU A 124 12.98 -4.35 -0.06
N ALA A 125 13.72 -5.27 -0.69
CA ALA A 125 14.65 -4.93 -1.76
C ALA A 125 13.91 -4.32 -2.97
N ALA A 126 12.70 -4.78 -3.25
CA ALA A 126 11.85 -4.17 -4.27
C ALA A 126 11.38 -2.76 -3.84
N LEU A 127 11.05 -2.52 -2.57
CA LEU A 127 10.76 -1.18 -2.06
C LEU A 127 11.95 -0.22 -2.23
N GLU A 128 13.17 -0.65 -1.91
CA GLU A 128 14.37 0.17 -2.12
C GLU A 128 14.68 0.39 -3.60
N GLY A 129 14.54 -0.65 -4.42
CA GLY A 129 14.78 -0.60 -5.87
C GLY A 129 13.76 0.26 -6.62
N ILE A 130 12.49 0.24 -6.21
CA ILE A 130 11.42 1.11 -6.73
C ILE A 130 11.52 2.50 -6.09
N GLY A 131 12.03 2.59 -4.85
CA GLY A 131 12.36 3.83 -4.14
C GLY A 131 13.28 4.74 -4.95
N GLY A 132 14.25 4.20 -5.68
CA GLY A 132 15.06 4.98 -6.63
C GLY A 132 14.28 5.70 -7.75
N SER A 133 13.04 5.29 -8.02
CA SER A 133 12.11 5.94 -8.96
C SER A 133 10.96 6.68 -8.27
N LEU A 134 10.62 6.35 -7.02
CA LEU A 134 9.60 7.03 -6.21
C LEU A 134 10.16 8.23 -5.44
N ASP A 135 11.46 8.26 -5.13
CA ASP A 135 12.14 9.40 -4.49
C ASP A 135 12.00 10.66 -5.35
N SER A 136 12.00 10.53 -6.69
CA SER A 136 11.71 11.63 -7.62
C SER A 136 10.28 12.18 -7.54
N LEU A 137 9.32 11.42 -6.99
CA LEU A 137 7.94 11.88 -6.73
C LEU A 137 7.77 12.41 -5.30
N GLN A 138 8.61 11.97 -4.35
CA GLN A 138 8.58 12.41 -2.96
C GLN A 138 9.43 13.69 -2.73
N GLU A 139 10.46 13.92 -3.55
CA GLU A 139 11.28 15.15 -3.58
C GLU A 139 10.47 16.43 -3.89
N ALA A 140 9.24 16.32 -4.42
CA ALA A 140 8.38 17.47 -4.67
C ALA A 140 7.82 18.08 -3.37
N HIS A 141 7.67 17.31 -2.28
CA HIS A 141 7.10 17.82 -1.03
C HIS A 141 8.16 18.41 -0.07
N ALA A 142 9.44 18.07 -0.25
CA ALA A 142 10.53 18.54 0.61
C ALA A 142 11.14 19.89 0.17
N ARG A 143 10.76 20.44 -1.00
CA ARG A 143 11.29 21.73 -1.49
C ARG A 143 10.40 22.94 -1.24
N GLU A 144 9.15 22.78 -0.78
CA GLU A 144 8.21 23.92 -0.61
C GLU A 144 8.06 24.45 0.83
N MET A 145 8.91 24.03 1.79
CA MET A 145 8.87 24.59 3.17
C MET A 145 10.10 25.42 3.56
N ASN A 146 10.92 25.86 2.59
CA ASN A 146 12.12 26.66 2.86
C ASN A 146 12.18 27.98 2.08
N ASP A 147 11.03 28.60 1.85
CA ASP A 147 10.99 30.01 1.47
C ASP A 147 9.92 30.75 2.26
N GLU A 148 10.19 32.04 2.49
CA GLU A 148 9.37 33.07 3.15
C GLU A 148 9.63 33.21 4.66
N GLU A 149 10.83 33.71 5.05
CA GLU A 149 11.24 35.13 5.28
C GLU A 149 10.98 35.65 6.71
#